data_AF-A0A3D1FWE5-F1
#
_entry.id   AF-A0A3D1FWE5-F1
#
_cell.length_a   1.000
_cell.length_b   1.000
_cell.length_c   1.000
_cell.angle_alpha   90.00
_cell.angle_beta   90.00
_cell.angle_gamma   90.00
#
_symmetry.space_group_name_H-M   'P 1'
#
loop_
_entity.id
_entity.type
_entity.pdbx_description
1 polymer ?
#
loop_
_entity_poly.entity_id
_entity_poly.type
_entity_poly.pdbx_seq_one_letter_code
_entity_poly.pdbx_strand_id
1 'polypeptide(L)'
;YGAFPTDPYSHTPGGKGAQQPGMTGQVKEDLISRFGELGVHVSDGQLSFVPKILRKEEFLTASKTFNYITLDNQKASIALEEGTLAFTYCQVPVVYRLGESSSITVVTEASTSTIPGTTLGIEWTRELFQRTGKVVRLEVSVVK
;
A
#
# COMPACT_ATOMS: atom_id res chain seq x y z
N TYR A 1 -7.55 -6.38 25.30
CA TYR A 1 -8.45 -6.65 24.17
C TYR A 1 -9.60 -7.57 24.58
N GLY A 2 -9.31 -8.78 25.09
CA GLY A 2 -10.34 -9.75 25.48
C GLY A 2 -10.85 -10.61 24.32
N ALA A 3 -10.11 -10.61 23.20
CA ALA A 3 -10.25 -11.46 22.02
C ALA A 3 -8.95 -11.33 21.18
N PHE A 4 -8.91 -11.89 19.95
CA PHE A 4 -7.78 -11.68 19.03
C PHE A 4 -7.69 -10.20 18.58
N PRO A 5 -6.56 -9.51 18.81
CA PRO A 5 -6.45 -8.06 18.53
C PRO A 5 -6.49 -7.69 17.05
N THR A 6 -6.28 -8.65 16.16
CA THR A 6 -6.37 -8.47 14.70
C THR A 6 -7.79 -8.55 14.18
N ASP A 7 -8.73 -9.01 15.01
CA ASP A 7 -10.13 -9.14 14.63
C ASP A 7 -10.88 -7.87 15.07
N PRO A 8 -11.70 -7.27 14.20
CA PRO A 8 -12.51 -6.10 14.54
C PRO A 8 -13.73 -6.50 15.39
N TYR A 9 -14.12 -5.62 16.33
CA TYR A 9 -15.27 -5.81 17.22
C TYR A 9 -16.04 -4.49 17.37
N SER A 10 -17.37 -4.54 17.48
CA SER A 10 -18.19 -3.33 17.50
C SER A 10 -18.04 -2.48 18.76
N HIS A 11 -17.82 -3.06 19.93
CA HIS A 11 -17.69 -2.31 21.18
C HIS A 11 -16.94 -3.08 22.28
N THR A 12 -16.48 -2.36 23.31
CA THR A 12 -15.89 -2.91 24.54
C THR A 12 -16.52 -2.24 25.77
N PRO A 13 -17.45 -2.89 26.48
CA PRO A 13 -18.12 -2.29 27.63
C PRO A 13 -17.24 -2.33 28.89
N GLY A 14 -17.48 -1.45 29.87
CA GLY A 14 -16.56 -1.23 31.01
C GLY A 14 -16.22 -2.44 31.89
N GLY A 15 -16.98 -3.54 31.82
CA GLY A 15 -16.74 -4.77 32.58
C GLY A 15 -16.44 -6.03 31.76
N LYS A 16 -16.26 -5.92 30.43
CA LYS A 16 -15.97 -7.09 29.56
C LYS A 16 -14.93 -6.74 28.49
N GLY A 17 -14.39 -7.77 27.85
CA GLY A 17 -13.57 -7.63 26.65
C GLY A 17 -14.38 -7.27 25.39
N ALA A 18 -13.71 -7.22 24.25
CA ALA A 18 -14.30 -6.92 22.94
C ALA A 18 -15.54 -7.79 22.61
N GLN A 19 -16.61 -7.18 22.07
CA GLN A 19 -17.90 -7.82 21.78
C GLN A 19 -18.35 -7.56 20.34
N GLN A 20 -19.15 -8.49 19.79
CA GLN A 20 -19.66 -8.47 18.40
C GLN A 20 -18.56 -8.47 17.33
N PRO A 21 -17.98 -9.65 17.01
CA PRO A 21 -16.88 -9.76 16.05
C PRO A 21 -17.31 -9.49 14.61
N GLY A 22 -16.38 -8.98 13.80
CA GLY A 22 -16.41 -9.06 12.35
C GLY A 22 -16.99 -7.83 11.66
N MET A 23 -18.27 -7.88 11.26
CA MET A 23 -18.87 -6.96 10.29
C MET A 23 -19.28 -5.60 10.89
N THR A 24 -18.32 -4.90 11.51
CA THR A 24 -18.47 -3.53 12.00
C THR A 24 -18.03 -2.52 10.95
N GLY A 25 -18.67 -1.35 10.89
CA GLY A 25 -18.27 -0.23 10.02
C GLY A 25 -16.85 0.30 10.29
N GLN A 26 -16.27 -0.04 11.45
CA GLN A 26 -14.90 0.31 11.81
C GLN A 26 -13.88 -0.10 10.74
N VAL A 27 -14.04 -1.28 10.12
CA VAL A 27 -13.08 -1.80 9.14
C VAL A 27 -12.93 -0.90 7.90
N LYS A 28 -14.00 -0.20 7.51
CA LYS A 28 -13.99 0.73 6.39
C LYS A 28 -13.15 1.97 6.75
N GLU A 29 -13.29 2.48 7.97
CA GLU A 29 -12.54 3.65 8.42
C GLU A 29 -11.06 3.33 8.60
N ASP A 30 -10.75 2.15 9.14
CA ASP A 30 -9.37 1.68 9.32
C ASP A 30 -8.67 1.47 7.97
N LEU A 31 -9.38 0.97 6.95
CA LEU A 31 -8.83 0.83 5.59
C LEU A 31 -8.50 2.19 4.95
N ILE A 32 -9.41 3.17 5.04
CA ILE A 32 -9.19 4.53 4.53
C ILE A 32 -8.02 5.18 5.28
N SER A 33 -8.00 5.04 6.60
CA SER A 33 -6.93 5.56 7.45
C SER A 33 -5.60 4.94 7.08
N ARG A 34 -5.54 3.64 6.80
CA ARG A 34 -4.31 2.96 6.37
C ARG A 34 -3.80 3.48 5.04
N PHE A 35 -4.66 3.77 4.06
CA PHE A 35 -4.22 4.42 2.82
C PHE A 35 -3.73 5.86 3.07
N GLY A 36 -4.35 6.58 4.00
CA GLY A 36 -3.86 7.88 4.46
C GLY A 36 -2.48 7.81 5.12
N GLU A 37 -2.23 6.81 5.96
CA GLU A 37 -0.92 6.56 6.59
C GLU A 37 0.17 6.25 5.55
N LEU A 38 -0.15 5.36 4.60
CA LEU A 38 0.69 5.04 3.45
C LEU A 38 0.90 6.24 2.51
N GLY A 39 0.16 7.34 2.70
CA GLY A 39 0.28 8.56 1.91
C GLY A 39 -0.28 8.43 0.50
N VAL A 40 -1.24 7.53 0.29
CA VAL A 40 -1.89 7.35 -1.02
C VAL A 40 -2.95 8.42 -1.20
N HIS A 41 -2.75 9.31 -2.18
CA HIS A 41 -3.66 10.40 -2.47
C HIS A 41 -4.03 10.44 -3.95
N VAL A 42 -5.28 10.80 -4.23
CA VAL A 42 -5.76 11.06 -5.59
C VAL A 42 -6.28 12.49 -5.65
N SER A 43 -5.68 13.31 -6.50
CA SER A 43 -6.13 14.67 -6.81
C SER A 43 -6.01 14.90 -8.30
N ASP A 44 -6.98 15.58 -8.90
CA ASP A 44 -6.95 15.98 -10.33
C ASP A 44 -6.66 14.81 -11.28
N GLY A 45 -7.18 13.62 -10.94
CA GLY A 45 -6.99 12.40 -11.73
C GLY A 45 -5.60 11.76 -11.63
N GLN A 46 -4.74 12.22 -10.72
CA GLN A 46 -3.39 11.72 -10.53
C GLN A 46 -3.21 11.07 -9.16
N LEU A 47 -2.57 9.89 -9.14
CA LEU A 47 -2.18 9.17 -7.93
C LEU A 47 -0.86 9.76 -7.41
N SER A 48 -0.74 9.93 -6.10
CA SER A 48 0.50 10.35 -5.45
C SER A 48 0.76 9.59 -4.17
N PHE A 49 2.04 9.53 -3.80
CA PHE A 49 2.57 8.83 -2.64
C PHE A 49 3.34 9.81 -1.75
N VAL A 50 2.69 10.30 -0.69
CA VAL A 50 3.22 11.31 0.24
C VAL A 50 3.05 10.83 1.69
N PRO A 51 3.83 9.83 2.15
CA PRO A 51 3.63 9.19 3.45
C PRO A 51 4.10 10.06 4.62
N LYS A 52 3.38 11.13 4.95
CA LYS A 52 3.78 12.08 6.02
C LYS A 52 3.83 11.42 7.40
N ILE A 53 2.86 10.56 7.72
CA ILE A 53 2.71 9.97 9.06
C ILE A 53 3.19 8.52 9.19
N LEU A 54 3.56 7.86 8.07
CA LEU A 54 4.13 6.51 8.07
C LEU A 54 5.38 6.41 8.97
N ARG A 55 5.52 5.41 9.82
CA ARG A 55 6.70 5.36 10.72
C ARG A 55 7.87 4.64 10.04
N LYS A 56 9.10 5.09 10.29
CA LYS A 56 10.32 4.43 9.75
C LYS A 56 10.43 2.96 10.20
N GLU A 57 9.91 2.67 11.39
CA GLU A 57 9.83 1.33 12.00
C GLU A 57 8.83 0.38 11.29
N GLU A 58 8.01 0.86 10.34
CA GLU A 58 7.17 -0.01 9.50
C GLU A 58 7.91 -0.62 8.31
N PHE A 59 9.11 -0.14 8.00
CA PHE A 59 9.97 -0.73 6.98
C PHE A 59 10.64 -2.00 7.53
N LEU A 60 10.87 -2.96 6.63
CA LEU A 60 11.48 -4.24 6.99
C LEU A 60 12.88 -4.05 7.56
N THR A 61 13.18 -4.76 8.65
CA THR A 61 14.52 -4.86 9.24
C THR A 61 15.31 -6.06 8.71
N ALA A 62 14.73 -6.86 7.82
CA ALA A 62 15.36 -7.99 7.14
C ALA A 62 14.56 -8.33 5.88
N SER A 63 15.23 -8.89 4.88
CA SER A 63 14.60 -9.30 3.63
C SER A 63 13.46 -10.29 3.85
N LYS A 64 12.38 -10.15 3.07
CA LYS A 64 11.19 -11.03 3.11
C LYS A 64 10.60 -11.23 1.73
N THR A 65 9.79 -12.26 1.57
CA THR A 65 8.99 -12.47 0.35
C THR A 65 7.60 -11.88 0.53
N PHE A 66 7.19 -10.97 -0.35
CA PHE A 66 5.83 -10.45 -0.43
C PHE A 66 5.02 -11.28 -1.41
N ASN A 67 4.06 -12.06 -0.90
CA ASN A 67 3.15 -12.86 -1.71
C ASN A 67 1.87 -12.06 -1.98
N TYR A 68 1.40 -12.05 -3.22
CA TYR A 68 0.20 -11.32 -3.63
C TYR A 68 -0.54 -12.06 -4.75
N ILE A 69 -1.74 -11.56 -5.07
CA ILE A 69 -2.58 -12.06 -6.16
C ILE A 69 -2.62 -11.02 -7.28
N THR A 70 -2.26 -11.41 -8.49
CA THR A 70 -2.26 -10.57 -9.69
C THR A 70 -3.68 -10.35 -10.22
N LEU A 71 -3.86 -9.43 -11.18
CA LEU A 71 -5.17 -9.10 -11.77
C LEU A 71 -5.83 -10.30 -12.50
N ASP A 72 -5.04 -11.23 -13.01
CA ASP A 72 -5.45 -12.51 -13.60
C ASP A 72 -5.61 -13.65 -12.56
N ASN A 73 -5.71 -13.29 -11.28
CA ASN A 73 -5.95 -14.18 -10.15
C ASN A 73 -4.86 -15.26 -9.95
N GLN A 74 -3.62 -14.95 -10.35
CA GLN A 74 -2.46 -15.82 -10.14
C GLN A 74 -1.71 -15.46 -8.87
N LYS A 75 -1.10 -16.47 -8.24
CA LYS A 75 -0.18 -16.26 -7.12
C LYS A 75 1.16 -15.78 -7.66
N ALA A 76 1.63 -14.66 -7.17
CA ALA A 76 2.94 -14.11 -7.49
C ALA A 76 3.68 -13.69 -6.22
N SER A 77 4.98 -13.45 -6.35
CA SER A 77 5.80 -13.01 -5.22
C SER A 77 6.89 -12.02 -5.64
N ILE A 78 7.26 -11.13 -4.72
CA ILE A 78 8.37 -10.18 -4.87
C ILE A 78 9.31 -10.38 -3.69
N ALA A 79 10.62 -10.51 -3.97
CA ALA A 79 11.64 -10.42 -2.94
C ALA A 79 11.78 -8.96 -2.49
N LEU A 80 11.60 -8.71 -1.20
CA LEU A 80 11.76 -7.42 -0.55
C LEU A 80 13.08 -7.42 0.21
N GLU A 81 13.84 -6.34 0.07
CA GLU A 81 15.07 -6.10 0.81
C GLU A 81 14.78 -5.43 2.15
N GLU A 82 15.76 -5.44 3.05
CA GLU A 82 15.76 -4.57 4.23
C GLU A 82 15.54 -3.10 3.83
N GLY A 83 14.83 -2.34 4.64
CA GLY A 83 14.51 -0.94 4.36
C GLY A 83 13.39 -0.73 3.36
N THR A 84 12.62 -1.78 3.02
CA THR A 84 11.44 -1.71 2.14
C THR A 84 10.14 -2.06 2.84
N LEU A 85 9.02 -1.63 2.27
CA LEU A 85 7.65 -1.95 2.67
C LEU A 85 6.83 -2.21 1.41
N ALA A 86 5.91 -3.17 1.39
CA ALA A 86 5.04 -3.40 0.25
C ALA A 86 3.56 -3.46 0.64
N PHE A 87 2.72 -3.02 -0.29
CA PHE A 87 1.26 -3.15 -0.25
C PHE A 87 0.73 -3.23 -1.68
N THR A 88 -0.58 -3.32 -1.85
CA THR A 88 -1.21 -3.24 -3.18
C THR A 88 -2.17 -2.09 -3.27
N TYR A 89 -2.23 -1.44 -4.43
CA TYR A 89 -3.27 -0.47 -4.76
C TYR A 89 -3.82 -0.79 -6.14
N CYS A 90 -5.15 -0.87 -6.28
CA CYS A 90 -5.80 -1.46 -7.47
C CYS A 90 -5.23 -2.85 -7.85
N GLN A 91 -4.81 -3.63 -6.85
CA GLN A 91 -4.19 -4.97 -7.00
C GLN A 91 -2.83 -4.96 -7.72
N VAL A 92 -2.24 -3.79 -7.94
CA VAL A 92 -0.86 -3.64 -8.38
C VAL A 92 0.04 -3.47 -7.15
N PRO A 93 1.14 -4.24 -7.03
CA PRO A 93 2.08 -4.10 -5.93
C PRO A 93 2.79 -2.73 -5.99
N VAL A 94 2.85 -2.08 -4.83
CA VAL A 94 3.59 -0.86 -4.58
C VAL A 94 4.66 -1.18 -3.55
N VAL A 95 5.93 -0.99 -3.90
CA VAL A 95 7.08 -1.21 -3.03
C VAL A 95 7.67 0.14 -2.66
N TYR A 96 7.59 0.50 -1.40
CA TYR A 96 8.27 1.67 -0.85
C TYR A 96 9.70 1.30 -0.45
N ARG A 97 10.62 2.22 -0.72
CA ARG A 97 11.99 2.21 -0.20
C ARG A 97 12.35 3.59 0.33
N LEU A 98 13.17 3.65 1.36
CA LEU A 98 13.76 4.91 1.81
C LEU A 98 14.80 5.38 0.80
N GLY A 99 14.81 6.67 0.49
CA GLY A 99 15.81 7.26 -0.40
C GLY A 99 16.02 8.75 -0.15
N GLU A 100 17.06 9.31 -0.77
CA GLU A 100 17.43 10.73 -0.63
C GLU A 100 16.49 11.67 -1.40
N SER A 101 15.85 11.16 -2.46
CA SER A 101 14.92 11.90 -3.30
C SER A 101 13.66 11.09 -3.58
N SER A 102 12.51 11.77 -3.67
CA SER A 102 11.25 11.14 -4.05
C SER A 102 11.22 10.81 -5.53
N SER A 103 10.84 9.58 -5.86
CA SER A 103 10.62 9.14 -7.25
C SER A 103 9.65 7.97 -7.31
N ILE A 104 9.03 7.79 -8.47
CA ILE A 104 8.19 6.63 -8.77
C ILE A 104 8.75 5.96 -10.02
N THR A 105 9.17 4.72 -9.88
CA THR A 105 9.52 3.84 -10.99
C THR A 105 8.32 2.96 -11.33
N VAL A 106 7.76 3.19 -12.51
CA VAL A 106 6.71 2.36 -13.10
C VAL A 106 7.36 1.17 -13.79
N VAL A 107 6.99 -0.04 -13.37
CA VAL A 107 7.46 -1.29 -13.97
C VAL A 107 6.34 -1.87 -14.82
N THR A 108 6.65 -2.12 -16.08
CA THR A 108 5.79 -2.83 -17.04
C THR A 108 6.48 -4.13 -17.46
N GLU A 109 5.81 -4.99 -18.22
CA GLU A 109 6.45 -6.21 -18.75
C GLU A 109 7.62 -5.91 -19.70
N ALA A 110 7.53 -4.82 -20.47
CA ALA A 110 8.51 -4.50 -21.51
C ALA A 110 9.61 -3.55 -21.05
N SER A 111 9.34 -2.69 -20.07
CA SER A 111 10.25 -1.60 -19.69
C SER A 111 9.96 -1.03 -18.30
N THR A 112 10.89 -0.20 -17.84
CA THR A 112 10.74 0.63 -16.64
C THR A 112 10.81 2.11 -17.00
N SER A 113 10.07 2.94 -16.29
CA SER A 113 10.08 4.40 -16.45
C SER A 113 10.11 5.05 -15.08
N THR A 114 11.06 5.96 -14.86
CA THR A 114 11.20 6.67 -13.59
C THR A 114 10.71 8.11 -13.72
N ILE A 115 9.84 8.49 -12.80
CA ILE A 115 9.24 9.82 -12.70
C ILE A 115 9.78 10.48 -11.44
N PRO A 116 10.44 11.64 -11.53
CA PRO A 116 10.88 12.37 -10.34
C PRO A 116 9.66 12.93 -9.57
N GLY A 117 9.77 12.96 -8.24
CA GLY A 117 8.72 13.44 -7.36
C GLY A 117 7.80 12.34 -6.85
N THR A 118 6.64 12.75 -6.32
CA THR A 118 5.70 11.88 -5.58
C THR A 118 4.43 11.59 -6.34
N THR A 119 4.26 12.13 -7.55
CA THR A 119 3.00 12.08 -8.28
C THR A 119 3.17 11.29 -9.57
N LEU A 120 2.33 10.28 -9.73
CA LEU A 120 2.25 9.47 -10.92
C LEU A 120 1.61 10.27 -12.07
N GLY A 121 2.10 10.08 -13.29
CA GLY A 121 1.49 10.68 -14.48
C GLY A 121 0.02 10.25 -14.64
N ILE A 122 -0.80 11.11 -15.23
CA ILE A 122 -2.23 10.86 -15.42
C ILE A 122 -2.52 9.60 -16.23
N GLU A 123 -1.71 9.33 -17.26
CA GLU A 123 -1.81 8.14 -18.09
C GLU A 123 -1.62 6.87 -17.26
N TRP A 124 -0.55 6.79 -16.47
CA TRP A 124 -0.28 5.65 -15.60
C TRP A 124 -1.33 5.49 -14.50
N THR A 125 -1.81 6.62 -13.96
CA THR A 125 -2.88 6.61 -12.95
C THR A 125 -4.16 6.00 -13.54
N ARG A 126 -4.52 6.38 -14.76
CA ARG A 126 -5.67 5.83 -15.48
C ARG A 126 -5.55 4.32 -15.70
N GLU A 127 -4.38 3.85 -16.15
CA GLU A 127 -4.10 2.42 -16.36
C GLU A 127 -4.26 1.61 -15.07
N LEU A 128 -3.81 2.14 -13.92
CA LEU A 128 -4.00 1.53 -12.61
C LEU A 128 -5.47 1.46 -12.21
N PHE A 129 -6.21 2.56 -12.33
CA PHE A 129 -7.62 2.62 -11.93
C PHE A 129 -8.50 1.72 -12.80
N GLN A 130 -8.18 1.62 -14.10
CA GLN A 130 -8.85 0.74 -15.05
C GLN A 130 -8.37 -0.72 -14.97
N ARG A 131 -7.32 -1.01 -14.18
CA ARG A 131 -6.79 -2.37 -13.98
C ARG A 131 -6.44 -3.05 -15.31
N THR A 132 -5.80 -2.33 -16.22
CA THR A 132 -5.48 -2.83 -17.57
C THR A 132 -4.38 -3.90 -17.59
N GLY A 133 -3.65 -4.07 -16.48
CA GLY A 133 -2.49 -4.97 -16.39
C GLY A 133 -1.19 -4.37 -16.93
N LYS A 134 -1.22 -3.18 -17.54
CA LYS A 134 -0.04 -2.53 -18.12
C LYS A 134 1.02 -2.17 -17.07
N VAL A 135 0.58 -1.71 -15.89
CA VAL A 135 1.48 -1.46 -14.75
C VAL A 135 1.56 -2.72 -13.91
N VAL A 136 2.72 -3.38 -13.94
CA VAL A 136 2.97 -4.63 -13.21
C VAL A 136 3.35 -4.35 -11.76
N ARG A 137 4.10 -3.28 -11.51
CA ARG A 137 4.55 -2.87 -10.17
C ARG A 137 4.92 -1.38 -10.15
N LEU A 138 4.77 -0.75 -8.99
CA LEU A 138 5.36 0.55 -8.70
C LEU A 138 6.46 0.39 -7.65
N GLU A 139 7.62 0.99 -7.89
CA GLU A 139 8.66 1.15 -6.89
C GLU A 139 8.77 2.64 -6.54
N VAL A 140 8.54 2.99 -5.28
CA VAL A 140 8.45 4.37 -4.83
C VAL A 140 9.58 4.64 -3.84
N SER A 141 10.44 5.60 -4.19
CA SER A 141 11.42 6.16 -3.26
C SER A 141 10.73 7.23 -2.43
N VAL A 142 10.78 7.10 -1.10
CA VAL A 142 10.18 8.05 -0.16
C VAL A 142 11.26 8.68 0.72
N VAL A 143 11.18 10.01 0.86
CA VAL A 143 12.06 10.79 1.75
C VAL A 143 11.39 10.93 3.11
N LYS A 144 12.13 10.60 4.18
CA LYS A 144 11.61 10.45 5.54
C LYS A 144 12.52 11.04 6.61
#